data_AF-A0AAX2IKS6-F1
#
_entry.id   AF-A0AAX2IKS6-F1
#
_cell.length_a   1.000
_cell.length_b   1.000
_cell.length_c   1.000
_cell.angle_alpha   90.00
_cell.angle_beta   90.00
_cell.angle_gamma   90.00
#
_symmetry.space_group_name_H-M   'P 1'
#
loop_
_entity.id
_entity.type
_entity.pdbx_description
1 polymer ?
#
loop_
_entity_poly.entity_id
_entity_poly.type
_entity_poly.pdbx_seq_one_letter_code
_entity_poly.pdbx_strand_id
1 'polypeptide(L)'
;MSKVVLIISIACLIFLLSLQVLYYISYSNQIIQVFGELFTIPAMLFVVFAFFLSLINVLRKNKEYYLVFGINIFTILISIAAIAFLD
;
A
#
# COMPACT_ATOMS: atom_id res chain seq x y z
N MET A 1 -3.91 7.70 18.10
CA MET A 1 -4.49 7.11 16.87
C MET A 1 -3.54 7.17 15.67
N SER A 2 -2.95 8.34 15.34
CA SER A 2 -2.00 8.47 14.21
C SER A 2 -0.90 7.38 14.18
N LYS A 3 -0.28 7.07 15.32
CA LYS A 3 0.78 6.04 15.42
C LYS A 3 0.35 4.65 14.95
N VAL A 4 -0.88 4.23 15.26
CA VAL A 4 -1.40 2.91 14.85
C VAL A 4 -1.63 2.90 13.33
N VAL A 5 -2.26 3.94 12.79
CA VAL A 5 -2.48 4.08 11.35
C VAL A 5 -1.14 4.13 10.61
N LEU A 6 -0.14 4.79 11.18
CA LEU A 6 1.21 4.85 10.63
C LEU A 6 1.88 3.48 10.58
N ILE A 7 1.86 2.72 11.69
CA ILE A 7 2.43 1.37 11.75
C ILE A 7 1.77 0.47 10.71
N ILE A 8 0.43 0.51 10.60
CA ILE A 8 -0.29 -0.30 9.62
C ILE A 8 0.04 0.16 8.19
N SER A 9 0.16 1.46 7.93
CA SER A 9 0.55 1.99 6.61
C SER A 9 1.95 1.51 6.20
N ILE A 10 2.90 1.49 7.13
CA ILE A 10 4.25 0.95 6.91
C ILE A 10 4.20 -0.56 6.66
N ALA A 11 3.41 -1.29 7.46
CA ALA A 11 3.25 -2.73 7.27
C ALA A 11 2.66 -3.05 5.88
N CYS A 12 1.65 -2.29 5.43
CA CYS A 12 1.10 -2.42 4.09
C CYS A 12 2.12 -2.11 3.00
N LEU A 13 2.95 -1.07 3.16
CA LEU A 13 4.04 -0.77 2.22
C LEU A 13 5.01 -1.96 2.08
N ILE A 14 5.52 -2.47 3.20
CA ILE A 14 6.48 -3.60 3.22
C ILE A 14 5.84 -4.86 2.65
N PHE A 15 4.58 -5.11 3.01
CA PHE A 15 3.83 -6.25 2.53
C PHE A 15 3.66 -6.21 1.01
N LEU A 16 3.16 -5.09 0.46
CA LEU A 16 2.95 -4.91 -0.98
C LEU A 16 4.27 -4.99 -1.77
N LEU A 17 5.37 -4.43 -1.25
CA LEU A 17 6.70 -4.56 -1.86
C LEU A 17 7.16 -6.03 -1.91
N SER A 18 7.03 -6.75 -0.81
CA SER A 18 7.39 -8.18 -0.75
C SER A 18 6.57 -8.99 -1.74
N LEU A 19 5.30 -8.66 -1.87
CA LEU A 19 4.35 -9.32 -2.76
C LEU A 19 4.69 -9.08 -4.23
N GLN A 20 5.06 -7.84 -4.60
CA GLN A 20 5.54 -7.52 -5.95
C GLN A 20 6.77 -8.34 -6.34
N VAL A 21 7.74 -8.49 -5.44
CA VAL A 21 8.93 -9.34 -5.68
C VAL A 21 8.51 -10.79 -5.89
N LEU A 22 7.58 -11.28 -5.07
CA LEU A 22 7.08 -12.65 -5.16
C LEU A 22 6.33 -12.91 -6.48
N TYR A 23 5.54 -11.93 -6.94
CA TYR A 23 4.86 -11.95 -8.24
C TYR A 23 5.84 -12.02 -9.40
N TYR A 24 6.88 -11.17 -9.37
CA TYR A 24 7.90 -11.14 -10.41
C TYR A 24 8.60 -12.50 -10.57
N ILE A 25 8.94 -13.15 -9.45
CA ILE A 25 9.63 -14.45 -9.46
C ILE A 25 8.66 -15.59 -9.84
N SER A 26 7.38 -15.48 -9.47
CA SER A 26 6.40 -16.57 -9.57
C SER A 26 5.44 -16.44 -10.74
N TYR A 27 5.80 -15.69 -11.78
CA TYR A 27 4.93 -15.34 -12.92
C TYR A 27 4.25 -16.55 -13.59
N SER A 28 4.85 -17.75 -13.52
CA SER A 28 4.30 -18.98 -14.09
C SER A 28 3.37 -19.78 -13.16
N ASN A 29 3.24 -19.41 -11.88
CA ASN A 29 2.63 -20.26 -10.87
C ASN A 29 1.28 -19.71 -10.39
N GLN A 30 0.20 -20.16 -11.03
CA GLN A 30 -1.17 -19.66 -10.80
C GLN A 30 -1.61 -19.68 -9.33
N ILE A 31 -1.17 -20.66 -8.54
CA ILE A 31 -1.52 -20.74 -7.12
C ILE A 31 -0.96 -19.52 -6.36
N ILE A 32 0.31 -19.20 -6.58
CA ILE A 32 0.97 -18.05 -5.95
C ILE A 32 0.31 -16.74 -6.40
N GLN A 33 -0.08 -16.68 -7.67
CA GLN A 33 -0.81 -15.55 -8.22
C GLN A 33 -2.15 -15.30 -7.48
N VAL A 34 -2.97 -16.34 -7.32
CA VAL A 34 -4.28 -16.24 -6.64
C VAL A 34 -4.13 -15.87 -5.17
N PHE A 35 -3.19 -16.49 -4.45
CA PHE A 35 -2.90 -16.09 -3.07
C PHE A 35 -2.41 -14.65 -2.99
N GLY A 36 -1.59 -14.23 -3.95
CA GLY A 36 -1.13 -12.85 -4.02
C GLY A 36 -2.28 -11.87 -4.18
N GLU A 37 -3.23 -12.13 -5.08
CA GLU A 37 -4.36 -11.23 -5.34
C GLU A 37 -5.27 -11.11 -4.11
N LEU A 38 -5.51 -12.24 -3.44
CA LEU A 38 -6.35 -12.33 -2.25
C LEU A 38 -5.88 -11.41 -1.12
N PHE A 39 -4.57 -11.24 -0.94
CA PHE A 39 -4.02 -10.35 0.09
C PHE A 39 -3.69 -8.93 -0.42
N THR A 40 -3.38 -8.79 -1.71
CA THR A 40 -3.06 -7.49 -2.32
C THR A 40 -4.29 -6.58 -2.36
N ILE A 41 -5.46 -7.12 -2.69
CA ILE A 41 -6.71 -6.32 -2.79
C ILE A 41 -7.08 -5.68 -1.44
N PRO A 42 -7.18 -6.42 -0.31
CA PRO A 42 -7.44 -5.82 1.00
C PRO A 42 -6.38 -4.80 1.44
N ALA A 43 -5.10 -5.08 1.15
CA ALA A 43 -4.00 -4.17 1.50
C ALA A 43 -4.11 -2.85 0.73
N MET A 44 -4.40 -2.90 -0.58
CA MET A 44 -4.62 -1.69 -1.39
C MET A 44 -5.84 -0.91 -0.92
N LEU A 45 -6.95 -1.58 -0.60
CA LEU A 45 -8.13 -0.92 -0.03
C LEU A 45 -7.81 -0.18 1.27
N PHE A 46 -7.01 -0.80 2.16
CA PHE A 46 -6.57 -0.15 3.39
C PHE A 46 -5.71 1.08 3.12
N VAL A 47 -4.72 0.98 2.22
CA VAL A 47 -3.83 2.10 1.86
C VAL A 47 -4.63 3.27 1.29
N VAL A 48 -5.61 3.02 0.42
CA VAL A 48 -6.50 4.05 -0.15
C VAL A 48 -7.34 4.69 0.95
N PHE A 49 -7.91 3.90 1.86
CA PHE A 49 -8.67 4.45 2.99
C PHE A 49 -7.79 5.31 3.91
N ALA A 50 -6.60 4.82 4.25
CA ALA A 50 -5.63 5.53 5.07
C ALA A 50 -5.11 6.81 4.39
N PHE A 51 -5.02 6.82 3.06
CA PHE A 51 -4.74 8.00 2.26
C PHE A 51 -5.83 9.08 2.43
N PHE A 52 -7.10 8.75 2.22
CA PHE A 52 -8.19 9.73 2.39
C PHE A 52 -8.30 10.22 3.83
N LEU A 53 -8.16 9.34 4.81
CA LEU A 53 -8.17 9.70 6.22
C LEU A 53 -7.03 10.65 6.59
N SER A 54 -5.83 10.38 6.08
CA SER A 54 -4.67 11.25 6.30
C SER A 54 -4.80 12.57 5.54
N LEU A 55 -5.33 12.58 4.32
CA LEU A 55 -5.61 13.79 3.53
C LEU A 55 -6.55 14.74 4.29
N ILE A 56 -7.69 14.24 4.76
CA ILE A 56 -8.67 15.05 5.52
C ILE A 56 -8.00 15.66 6.77
N ASN A 57 -7.19 14.87 7.48
CA ASN A 57 -6.51 15.35 8.68
C ASN A 57 -5.39 16.35 8.38
N VAL A 58 -4.66 16.17 7.27
CA VAL A 58 -3.68 17.14 6.78
C VAL A 58 -4.35 18.46 6.42
N LEU A 59 -5.50 18.43 5.73
CA LEU A 59 -6.29 19.63 5.40
C LEU A 59 -6.79 20.35 6.67
N ARG A 60 -7.07 19.60 7.75
CA ARG A 60 -7.38 20.14 9.08
C ARG A 60 -6.14 20.63 9.86
N LYS A 61 -4.97 20.69 9.21
CA LYS A 61 -3.67 21.10 9.77
C LYS A 61 -3.14 20.20 10.89
N ASN A 62 -3.61 18.94 11.00
CA ASN A 62 -3.08 17.97 11.94
C ASN A 62 -1.74 17.43 11.45
N LYS A 63 -0.64 17.98 11.98
CA LYS A 63 0.72 17.66 11.53
C LYS A 63 1.11 16.18 11.70
N GLU A 64 0.49 15.48 12.64
CA GLU A 64 0.75 14.05 12.89
C GLU A 64 0.40 13.13 11.71
N TYR A 65 -0.37 13.61 10.74
CA TYR A 65 -0.82 12.81 9.59
C TYR A 65 0.01 13.03 8.33
N TYR A 66 0.95 13.99 8.32
CA TYR A 66 1.81 14.21 7.14
C TYR A 66 2.62 12.97 6.76
N LEU A 67 3.14 12.27 7.76
CA LEU A 67 3.99 11.10 7.53
C LEU A 67 3.15 9.90 7.04
N VAL A 68 1.96 9.71 7.62
CA VAL A 68 0.97 8.71 7.14
C VAL A 68 0.56 9.00 5.70
N PHE A 69 0.30 10.27 5.39
CA PHE A 69 -0.08 10.71 4.05
C PHE A 69 1.02 10.44 3.03
N GLY A 70 2.27 10.81 3.36
CA GLY A 70 3.43 10.58 2.50
C GLY A 70 3.68 9.10 2.22
N ILE A 71 3.59 8.24 3.24
CA ILE A 71 3.76 6.79 3.06
C ILE A 71 2.67 6.23 2.17
N ASN A 72 1.41 6.58 2.40
CA ASN A 72 0.32 6.05 1.59
C ASN A 72 0.40 6.53 0.13
N ILE A 73 0.81 7.78 -0.13
CA ILE A 73 1.12 8.26 -1.49
C ILE A 73 2.21 7.39 -2.12
N PHE A 74 3.30 7.19 -1.40
CA PHE A 74 4.45 6.43 -1.90
C PHE A 74 4.06 4.99 -2.22
N THR A 75 3.29 4.34 -1.34
CA THR A 75 2.75 3.00 -1.56
C THR A 75 1.87 2.94 -2.81
N ILE A 76 0.97 3.90 -3.01
CA ILE A 76 0.10 3.95 -4.19
C ILE A 76 0.93 4.14 -5.47
N LEU A 77 1.91 5.05 -5.47
CA LEU A 77 2.78 5.29 -6.61
C LEU A 77 3.59 4.05 -7.01
N ILE A 78 4.15 3.33 -6.04
CA ILE A 78 4.87 2.07 -6.30
C ILE A 78 3.93 1.02 -6.88
N SER A 79 2.70 0.89 -6.35
CA SER A 79 1.72 -0.05 -6.89
C SER A 79 1.35 0.27 -8.35
N ILE A 80 1.16 1.55 -8.68
CA ILE A 80 0.87 1.99 -10.06
C ILE A 80 2.07 1.71 -10.97
N ALA A 81 3.28 2.05 -10.52
CA ALA A 81 4.50 1.78 -11.28
C ALA A 81 4.68 0.28 -11.54
N ALA A 82 4.48 -0.56 -10.53
CA ALA A 82 4.60 -2.00 -10.68
C ALA A 82 3.64 -2.56 -11.74
N ILE A 83 2.39 -2.07 -11.80
CA ILE A 83 1.45 -2.44 -12.87
C ILE A 83 1.97 -1.98 -14.24
N ALA A 84 2.39 -0.73 -14.34
CA ALA A 84 2.86 -0.15 -15.61
C ALA A 84 4.18 -0.76 -16.16
N PHE A 85 4.99 -1.40 -15.31
CA PHE A 85 6.24 -2.06 -15.70
C PHE A 85 6.11 -3.59 -15.83
N LEU A 86 4.99 -4.20 -15.39
CA LEU A 86 4.71 -5.63 -15.58
C LEU A 86 3.93 -5.94 -16.87
N ASP A 87 3.26 -4.94 -17.47
CA ASP A 87 2.67 -5.00 -18.81
C ASP A 87 3.71 -4.67 -19.90
#